data_AF-A0A0G0UAC1-F1
#
_entry.id   AF-A0A0G0UAC1-F1
#
_cell.length_a   1.000
_cell.length_b   1.000
_cell.length_c   1.000
_cell.angle_alpha   90.00
_cell.angle_beta   90.00
_cell.angle_gamma   90.00
#
_symmetry.space_group_name_H-M   'P 1'
#
loop_
_entity.id
_entity.type
_entity.pdbx_description
1 polymer ?
#
loop_
_entity_poly.entity_id
_entity_poly.type
_entity_poly.pdbx_seq_one_letter_code
_entity_poly.pdbx_strand_id
1 'polypeptide(L)'
;MNKSTKNKSVLIAGMIVLSIIFSFYFQPVTLFALDTENNGTKNDTIITLDNPLGNKINNLPSFIYMILELAFQIGAIFSVLAIIYVGFLFVSARGDPEKLKTARTAFLYTVIGIAVLLGAVLIATVIQSTISNVSTGIYQ
;
A
#
# COMPACT_ATOMS: atom_id res chain seq x y z
N MET A 1 -31.21 25.31 17.69
CA MET A 1 -30.85 24.24 16.73
C MET A 1 -30.28 23.05 17.51
N ASN A 2 -30.93 21.90 17.45
CA ASN A 2 -30.74 20.78 18.37
C ASN A 2 -29.35 20.13 18.24
N LYS A 3 -28.56 20.11 19.32
CA LYS A 3 -27.23 19.46 19.36
C LYS A 3 -27.31 17.95 19.01
N SER A 4 -28.46 17.32 19.24
CA SER A 4 -28.74 15.92 18.87
C SER A 4 -28.83 15.69 17.35
N THR A 5 -29.31 16.67 16.58
CA THR A 5 -29.40 16.53 15.12
C THR A 5 -28.05 16.78 14.44
N LYS A 6 -27.24 17.70 14.97
CA LYS A 6 -25.91 18.04 14.45
C LYS A 6 -24.94 16.85 14.45
N ASN A 7 -24.97 16.03 15.49
CA ASN A 7 -24.04 14.90 15.65
C ASN A 7 -24.38 13.75 14.68
N LYS A 8 -25.67 13.56 14.36
CA LYS A 8 -26.12 12.55 13.39
C LYS A 8 -25.69 12.92 11.97
N SER A 9 -25.76 14.21 11.61
CA SER A 9 -25.32 14.72 10.30
C SER A 9 -23.81 14.56 10.08
N VAL A 10 -23.00 14.82 11.12
CA VAL A 10 -21.53 14.65 11.07
C VAL A 10 -21.16 13.16 10.92
N LEU A 11 -21.89 12.27 11.57
CA LEU A 11 -21.65 10.82 11.48
C LEU A 11 -21.93 10.30 10.06
N ILE A 12 -23.03 10.73 9.45
CA ILE A 12 -23.41 10.38 8.07
C ILE A 12 -22.38 10.94 7.07
N ALA A 13 -21.94 12.19 7.23
CA ALA A 13 -20.90 12.77 6.39
C ALA A 13 -19.57 11.99 6.48
N GLY A 14 -19.18 11.55 7.69
CA GLY A 14 -18.00 10.70 7.88
C GLY A 14 -18.11 9.34 7.18
N MET A 15 -19.29 8.70 7.23
CA MET A 15 -19.53 7.43 6.53
C MET A 15 -19.49 7.57 5.00
N ILE A 16 -19.99 8.69 4.45
CA ILE A 16 -19.93 8.97 3.02
C ILE A 16 -18.49 9.16 2.56
N VAL A 17 -17.69 9.94 3.30
CA VAL A 17 -16.27 10.15 2.99
C VAL A 17 -15.50 8.82 3.04
N LEU A 18 -15.77 7.97 4.04
CA LEU A 18 -15.15 6.65 4.15
C LEU A 18 -15.54 5.70 3.00
N SER A 19 -16.79 5.75 2.55
CA SER A 19 -17.31 4.98 1.41
C SER A 19 -16.66 5.38 0.08
N ILE A 20 -16.47 6.68 -0.15
CA ILE A 20 -15.80 7.20 -1.35
C ILE A 20 -14.36 6.71 -1.38
N ILE A 21 -13.64 6.87 -0.26
CA ILE A 21 -12.26 6.40 -0.11
C ILE A 21 -12.19 4.88 -0.38
N PHE A 22 -13.09 4.08 0.20
CA PHE A 22 -13.14 2.63 0.00
C PHE A 22 -13.38 2.23 -1.47
N SER A 23 -14.23 2.97 -2.21
CA SER A 23 -14.52 2.71 -3.62
C SER A 23 -13.33 2.99 -4.56
N PHE A 24 -12.45 3.93 -4.20
CA PHE A 24 -11.20 4.17 -4.94
C PHE A 24 -10.17 3.05 -4.71
N TYR A 25 -10.20 2.40 -3.54
CA TYR A 25 -9.31 1.27 -3.24
C TYR A 25 -9.84 -0.09 -3.71
N PHE A 26 -11.16 -0.21 -3.91
CA PHE A 26 -11.83 -1.42 -4.38
C PHE A 26 -12.06 -1.43 -5.90
N GLN A 27 -11.15 -0.82 -6.67
CA GLN A 27 -11.08 -1.14 -8.09
C GLN A 27 -10.48 -2.55 -8.19
N PRO A 28 -11.16 -3.53 -8.78
CA PRO A 28 -10.55 -4.82 -9.04
C PRO A 28 -9.32 -4.58 -9.94
N VAL A 29 -8.15 -5.07 -9.53
CA VAL A 29 -6.98 -5.21 -10.41
C VAL A 29 -7.36 -6.24 -11.48
N THR A 30 -8.09 -5.80 -12.51
CA THR A 30 -8.35 -6.59 -13.71
C THR A 30 -7.10 -6.49 -14.57
N LEU A 31 -6.03 -7.15 -14.14
CA LEU A 31 -4.76 -7.09 -14.86
C LEU A 31 -4.05 -8.45 -14.92
N PHE A 32 -4.75 -9.56 -15.14
CA PHE A 32 -4.09 -10.79 -15.61
C PHE A 32 -4.99 -11.57 -16.58
N ALA A 33 -4.37 -12.00 -17.69
CA ALA A 33 -4.88 -12.78 -18.84
C ALA A 33 -5.58 -12.02 -19.98
N LEU A 34 -4.80 -11.25 -20.76
CA LEU A 34 -4.98 -11.21 -22.22
C LEU A 34 -3.85 -12.08 -22.80
N ASP A 35 -4.12 -13.34 -23.09
CA ASP A 35 -3.33 -14.02 -24.12
C ASP A 35 -3.83 -13.47 -25.46
N THR A 36 -2.89 -13.06 -26.30
CA THR A 36 -3.14 -12.95 -27.74
C THR A 36 -2.37 -14.09 -28.35
N GLU A 37 -3.04 -15.23 -28.48
CA GLU A 37 -2.65 -16.36 -29.30
C GLU A 37 -2.31 -15.87 -30.72
N ASN A 38 -1.03 -15.59 -30.98
CA ASN A 38 -0.52 -15.55 -32.34
C ASN A 38 -0.06 -16.96 -32.70
N ASN A 39 -0.90 -17.63 -33.49
CA ASN A 39 -0.63 -18.92 -34.10
C ASN A 39 0.64 -18.88 -34.95
N GLY A 40 1.60 -19.73 -34.62
CA GLY A 40 2.85 -19.91 -35.37
C GLY A 40 3.51 -21.25 -35.05
N THR A 41 2.97 -22.31 -35.64
CA THR A 41 3.62 -23.59 -35.97
C THR A 41 4.25 -24.41 -34.82
N LYS A 42 3.51 -25.43 -34.40
CA LYS A 42 3.95 -26.51 -33.50
C LYS A 42 5.14 -27.28 -34.07
N ASN A 43 6.20 -27.48 -33.30
CA ASN A 43 7.04 -28.70 -33.26
C ASN A 43 7.80 -28.76 -31.92
N ASP A 44 7.71 -29.92 -31.28
CA ASP A 44 8.20 -30.32 -29.95
C ASP A 44 7.25 -30.01 -28.76
N THR A 45 6.73 -31.07 -28.15
CA THR A 45 5.79 -31.06 -27.02
C THR A 45 6.50 -30.65 -25.73
N ILE A 46 6.97 -29.41 -25.68
CA ILE A 46 7.30 -28.76 -24.42
C ILE A 46 5.96 -28.39 -23.77
N ILE A 47 5.54 -29.16 -22.77
CA ILE A 47 4.48 -28.69 -21.85
C ILE A 47 5.09 -27.52 -21.09
N THR A 48 4.85 -26.30 -21.58
CA THR A 48 5.20 -25.08 -20.88
C THR A 48 4.25 -24.93 -19.70
N LEU A 49 4.76 -25.22 -18.50
CA LEU A 49 4.05 -24.91 -17.26
C LEU A 49 4.02 -23.39 -17.10
N ASP A 50 2.90 -22.77 -17.43
CA ASP A 50 2.67 -21.36 -17.13
C ASP A 50 2.72 -21.16 -15.62
N ASN A 51 3.48 -20.15 -15.20
CA ASN A 51 3.58 -19.83 -13.78
C ASN A 51 2.20 -19.38 -13.27
N PRO A 52 1.59 -20.05 -12.27
CA PRO A 52 0.30 -19.63 -11.72
C PRO A 52 0.34 -18.26 -11.03
N LEU A 53 1.54 -17.70 -10.81
CA LEU A 53 1.75 -16.33 -10.33
C LEU A 53 1.85 -15.30 -11.47
N GLY A 54 1.69 -15.74 -12.73
CA GLY A 54 1.69 -14.92 -13.93
C GLY A 54 3.05 -14.88 -14.66
N ASN A 55 3.00 -14.74 -15.98
CA ASN A 55 4.17 -14.77 -16.87
C ASN A 55 5.14 -13.59 -16.68
N LYS A 56 4.78 -12.59 -15.87
CA LYS A 56 5.64 -11.45 -15.49
C LYS A 56 6.56 -11.77 -14.30
N ILE A 57 6.31 -12.88 -13.61
CA ILE A 57 7.08 -13.33 -12.44
C ILE A 57 7.90 -14.56 -12.86
N ASN A 58 8.88 -14.33 -13.72
CA ASN A 58 9.77 -15.38 -14.22
C ASN A 58 11.12 -15.41 -13.49
N ASN A 59 11.33 -14.52 -12.53
CA ASN A 59 12.60 -14.38 -11.81
C ASN A 59 12.35 -14.00 -10.33
N LEU A 60 13.32 -14.36 -9.47
CA LEU A 60 13.26 -14.11 -8.02
C LEU A 60 13.12 -12.60 -7.68
N PRO A 61 13.81 -11.67 -8.38
CA PRO A 61 13.61 -10.23 -8.16
C PRO A 61 12.16 -9.74 -8.40
N SER A 62 11.52 -10.17 -9.49
CA SER A 62 10.12 -9.82 -9.79
C SER A 62 9.15 -10.33 -8.72
N PHE A 63 9.41 -11.52 -8.17
CA PHE A 63 8.61 -12.07 -7.08
C PHE A 63 8.72 -11.24 -5.80
N ILE A 64 9.95 -10.84 -5.45
CA ILE A 64 10.21 -9.97 -4.29
C ILE A 64 9.53 -8.61 -4.49
N TYR A 65 9.60 -8.04 -5.70
CA TYR A 65 8.96 -6.75 -6.01
C TYR A 65 7.45 -6.79 -5.81
N MET A 66 6.78 -7.85 -6.29
CA MET A 66 5.34 -8.05 -6.09
C MET A 66 4.97 -8.12 -4.60
N ILE A 67 5.72 -8.87 -3.80
CA ILE A 67 5.48 -8.95 -2.35
C ILE A 67 5.67 -7.57 -1.69
N LEU A 68 6.70 -6.84 -2.12
CA LEU A 68 6.97 -5.50 -1.59
C LEU A 68 5.84 -4.52 -1.92
N GLU A 69 5.33 -4.55 -3.15
CA GLU A 69 4.22 -3.73 -3.61
C GLU A 69 2.93 -4.04 -2.84
N LEU A 70 2.62 -5.33 -2.64
CA LEU A 70 1.49 -5.78 -1.83
C LEU A 70 1.62 -5.31 -0.36
N ALA A 71 2.81 -5.48 0.23
CA ALA A 71 3.08 -5.03 1.59
C ALA A 71 2.94 -3.50 1.71
N PHE A 72 3.39 -2.75 0.71
CA PHE A 72 3.29 -1.30 0.69
C PHE A 72 1.84 -0.83 0.57
N GLN A 73 1.04 -1.46 -0.30
CA GLN A 73 -0.37 -1.16 -0.46
C GLN A 73 -1.16 -1.36 0.84
N ILE A 74 -0.95 -2.50 1.52
CA ILE A 74 -1.60 -2.79 2.80
C ILE A 74 -1.06 -1.85 3.90
N GLY A 75 0.25 -1.60 3.92
CA GLY A 75 0.91 -0.72 4.88
C GLY A 75 0.46 0.74 4.80
N ALA A 76 0.20 1.24 3.58
CA ALA A 76 -0.32 2.58 3.37
C ALA A 76 -1.72 2.76 3.97
N ILE A 77 -2.61 1.79 3.75
CA ILE A 77 -3.97 1.78 4.32
C ILE A 77 -3.92 1.71 5.84
N PHE A 78 -3.09 0.81 6.39
CA PHE A 78 -2.92 0.66 7.83
C PHE A 78 -2.36 1.93 8.49
N SER A 79 -1.45 2.63 7.80
CA SER A 79 -0.87 3.89 8.28
C SER A 79 -1.92 4.98 8.50
N VAL A 80 -2.86 5.12 7.55
CA VAL A 80 -3.95 6.10 7.68
C VAL A 80 -4.85 5.75 8.88
N LEU A 81 -5.21 4.47 9.04
CA LEU A 81 -5.99 4.01 10.18
C LEU A 81 -5.29 4.25 11.52
N ALA A 82 -3.98 3.99 11.59
CA ALA A 82 -3.18 4.22 12.78
C ALA A 82 -3.15 5.71 13.17
N ILE A 83 -2.99 6.63 12.21
CA ILE A 83 -3.04 8.08 12.46
C ILE A 83 -4.40 8.48 13.05
N ILE A 84 -5.50 8.00 12.46
CA ILE A 84 -6.86 8.31 12.94
C ILE A 84 -7.05 7.79 14.37
N TYR A 85 -6.62 6.55 14.65
CA TYR A 85 -6.71 5.95 15.98
C TYR A 85 -5.94 6.75 17.03
N VAL A 86 -4.71 7.13 16.74
CA VAL A 86 -3.90 7.94 17.64
C VAL A 86 -4.50 9.33 17.84
N GLY A 87 -5.02 9.95 16.78
CA GLY A 87 -5.72 11.23 16.87
C GLY A 87 -6.93 11.15 17.82
N PHE A 88 -7.71 10.08 17.73
CA PHE A 88 -8.81 9.83 18.67
C PHE A 88 -8.32 9.63 20.11
N LEU A 89 -7.21 8.93 20.30
CA LEU A 89 -6.62 8.70 21.62
C LEU A 89 -6.15 10.00 22.29
N PHE A 90 -5.59 10.93 21.52
CA PHE A 90 -5.24 12.27 21.99
C PHE A 90 -6.47 13.08 22.42
N VAL A 91 -7.54 13.04 21.63
CA VAL A 91 -8.80 13.75 21.94
C VAL A 91 -9.48 13.13 23.18
N SER A 92 -9.43 11.80 23.31
CA SER A 92 -10.01 11.06 24.42
C SER A 92 -9.29 11.32 25.76
N ALA A 93 -7.98 11.59 25.72
CA ALA A 93 -7.18 11.77 26.93
C ALA A 93 -7.61 12.98 27.78
N ARG A 94 -8.22 14.03 27.20
CA ARG A 94 -8.85 15.16 27.92
C ARG A 94 -8.04 15.78 29.09
N GLY A 95 -6.71 15.72 29.03
CA GLY A 95 -5.82 16.25 30.09
C GLY A 95 -5.42 15.25 31.18
N ASP A 96 -5.86 14.00 31.10
CA ASP A 96 -5.36 12.89 31.94
C ASP A 96 -3.91 12.58 31.56
N PRO A 97 -2.94 12.75 32.47
CA PRO A 97 -1.52 12.59 32.19
C PRO A 97 -1.16 11.14 31.81
N GLU A 98 -1.87 10.15 32.34
CA GLU A 98 -1.62 8.74 32.06
C GLU A 98 -2.04 8.39 30.63
N LYS A 99 -3.26 8.81 30.23
CA LYS A 99 -3.77 8.59 28.87
C LYS A 99 -3.00 9.37 27.81
N LEU A 100 -2.53 10.58 28.15
CA LEU A 100 -1.67 11.37 27.28
C LEU A 100 -0.32 10.69 27.04
N LYS A 101 0.24 10.05 28.06
CA LYS A 101 1.48 9.28 27.90
C LYS A 101 1.27 8.14 26.90
N THR A 102 0.19 7.38 27.04
CA THR A 102 -0.15 6.30 26.11
C THR A 102 -0.38 6.81 24.68
N ALA A 103 -1.09 7.94 24.52
CA ALA A 103 -1.32 8.57 23.22
C ALA A 103 0.00 8.97 22.52
N ARG A 104 0.94 9.54 23.27
CA ARG A 104 2.27 9.90 22.75
C ARG A 104 3.07 8.68 22.33
N THR A 105 3.07 7.63 23.14
CA THR A 105 3.77 6.39 22.79
C THR A 105 3.18 5.78 21.52
N ALA A 106 1.85 5.71 21.41
CA ALA A 106 1.17 5.20 20.22
C ALA A 106 1.47 6.05 18.97
N PHE A 107 1.55 7.38 19.13
CA PHE A 107 1.97 8.28 18.06
C PHE A 107 3.39 8.00 17.59
N LEU A 108 4.35 7.84 18.50
CA LEU A 108 5.72 7.53 18.14
C LEU A 108 5.82 6.23 17.36
N TYR A 109 5.14 5.17 17.80
CA TYR A 109 5.10 3.91 17.03
C TYR A 109 4.47 4.06 15.66
N THR A 110 3.41 4.87 15.53
CA THR A 110 2.77 5.17 14.24
C THR A 110 3.72 5.92 13.30
N VAL A 111 4.43 6.94 13.82
CA VAL A 111 5.42 7.70 13.06
C VAL A 111 6.58 6.80 12.61
N ILE A 112 7.06 5.91 13.49
CA ILE A 112 8.11 4.95 13.14
C ILE A 112 7.63 4.00 12.03
N GLY A 113 6.41 3.47 12.11
CA GLY A 113 5.85 2.60 11.07
C GLY A 113 5.76 3.29 9.70
N ILE A 114 5.32 4.54 9.67
CA ILE A 114 5.26 5.35 8.46
C ILE A 114 6.67 5.67 7.94
N ALA A 115 7.59 6.02 8.83
CA ALA A 115 8.97 6.31 8.46
C ALA A 115 9.66 5.09 7.83
N VAL A 116 9.37 3.88 8.31
CA VAL A 116 9.88 2.62 7.73
C VAL A 116 9.31 2.40 6.32
N LEU A 117 8.00 2.61 6.12
CA LEU A 117 7.39 2.51 4.79
C LEU A 117 8.03 3.49 3.80
N LEU A 118 8.13 4.77 4.18
CA LEU A 118 8.76 5.79 3.34
C LEU A 118 10.25 5.52 3.11
N GLY A 119 10.96 5.06 4.14
CA GLY A 119 12.38 4.71 4.06
C GLY A 119 12.64 3.54 3.11
N ALA A 120 11.78 2.53 3.10
CA ALA A 120 11.89 1.39 2.19
C ALA A 120 11.80 1.84 0.72
N VAL A 121 10.83 2.69 0.39
CA VAL A 121 10.68 3.23 -0.98
C VAL A 121 11.87 4.10 -1.35
N LEU A 122 12.29 5.00 -0.45
CA LEU A 122 13.43 5.87 -0.68
C LEU A 122 14.70 5.07 -1.02
N ILE A 123 15.01 4.05 -0.22
CA ILE A 123 16.19 3.19 -0.43
C ILE A 123 16.05 2.43 -1.76
N ALA A 124 14.87 1.87 -2.05
CA ALA A 124 14.64 1.13 -3.30
C ALA A 124 14.86 2.03 -4.54
N THR A 125 14.36 3.27 -4.51
CA THR A 125 14.56 4.23 -5.60
C THR A 125 16.01 4.64 -5.77
N VAL A 126 16.75 4.85 -4.68
CA VAL A 126 18.18 5.18 -4.73
C VAL A 126 18.99 4.03 -5.34
N ILE A 127 18.68 2.79 -4.97
CA ILE A 127 19.35 1.60 -5.52
C ILE A 127 19.05 1.47 -7.03
N GLN A 128 17.79 1.58 -7.44
CA GLN A 128 17.43 1.53 -8.86
C GLN A 128 18.11 2.63 -9.67
N SER A 129 18.12 3.86 -9.14
CA SER A 129 18.79 4.99 -9.79
C SER A 129 20.29 4.72 -9.95
N THR A 130 20.95 4.18 -8.92
CA THR A 130 22.37 3.85 -8.98
C THR A 130 22.65 2.78 -10.04
N ILE A 131 21.85 1.70 -10.08
CA ILE A 131 22.00 0.63 -11.07
C ILE A 131 21.77 1.17 -12.49
N SER A 132 20.75 2.00 -12.69
CA SER A 132 20.45 2.59 -13.99
C SER A 132 21.57 3.49 -14.47
N ASN A 133 22.13 4.35 -13.61
CA ASN A 133 23.26 5.23 -13.94
C ASN A 133 24.53 4.45 -14.29
N VAL A 134 24.81 3.36 -13.56
CA VAL A 134 25.96 2.50 -13.89
C VAL A 134 25.72 1.77 -15.21
N SER A 135 24.50 1.28 -15.46
CA SER A 135 24.16 0.57 -16.69
C SER A 135 24.20 1.47 -17.93
N THR A 136 23.69 2.70 -17.86
CA THR A 136 23.76 3.66 -18.97
C THR A 136 25.18 4.16 -19.24
N GLY A 137 26.05 4.16 -18.23
CA GLY A 137 27.47 4.47 -18.38
C GLY A 137 28.29 3.43 -19.16
N ILE A 138 27.77 2.21 -19.39
CA ILE A 138 28.46 1.14 -20.16
C ILE A 138 27.97 1.08 -21.63
N TYR A 139 27.03 1.95 -22.03
CA TYR A 139 26.54 2.07 -23.42
C TYR A 139 27.07 3.34 -24.14
N GLN A 140 28.16 3.92 -23.65
CA GLN A 140 29.02 4.90 -24.33
C GLN A 140 30.41 4.27 -24.47
#